data_AF-A0A359F6X1-F1
#
_entry.id   AF-A0A359F6X1-F1
#
_cell.length_a   1.000
_cell.length_b   1.000
_cell.length_c   1.000
_cell.angle_alpha   90.00
_cell.angle_beta   90.00
_cell.angle_gamma   90.00
#
_symmetry.space_group_name_H-M   'P 1'
#
loop_
_entity.id
_entity.type
_entity.pdbx_description
1 polymer ?
#
loop_
_entity_poly.entity_id
_entity_poly.type
_entity_poly.pdbx_seq_one_letter_code
_entity_poly.pdbx_strand_id
1 'polypeptide(L)'
;ELRSIHRTRAAQTRRRVAASTSRGLWLGLPLAAAAMVIGGCANGDADSKSSASDTTVATSAAPKPSSAVDEPEVSEETQPKGLTDQFGQRYCEVLAISVSDAGTVGEVWGTQGINDCPQELFATMDSRAIAAELGTNAAVLNGPRYWTLDRIVANELAGSMETRVLGGMPMRSIATIEFGDKLPDRTPLSETSVARDTEFVFSKGREIHELTSPDGSVYVMQSYSIELDPDLTADMLSALGPRLDLPDGWSFASRVVEEDLVVEDIDGTATVIQDKFRNSYQLRARP
;
A
#
# COMPACT_ATOMS: atom_id res chain seq x y z
N GLU A 1 0.57 -29.34 6.18
CA GLU A 1 -0.39 -29.07 7.27
C GLU A 1 -0.23 -27.69 7.92
N LEU A 2 0.98 -27.15 8.10
CA LEU A 2 1.22 -25.81 8.65
C LEU A 2 0.49 -24.67 7.89
N ARG A 3 0.43 -24.73 6.55
CA ARG A 3 -0.33 -23.78 5.71
C ARG A 3 -1.84 -23.77 5.97
N SER A 4 -2.41 -24.86 6.48
CA SER A 4 -3.85 -24.96 6.77
C SER A 4 -4.22 -24.29 8.11
N ILE A 5 -3.29 -24.27 9.05
CA ILE A 5 -3.51 -23.69 10.38
C ILE A 5 -3.45 -22.15 10.31
N HIS A 6 -2.56 -21.59 9.48
CA HIS A 6 -2.46 -20.14 9.27
C HIS A 6 -3.71 -19.53 8.61
N ARG A 7 -4.32 -20.21 7.62
CA ARG A 7 -5.59 -19.78 6.99
C ARG A 7 -6.74 -19.65 7.99
N THR A 8 -6.72 -20.47 9.05
CA THR A 8 -7.82 -20.51 10.03
C THR A 8 -7.76 -19.34 11.01
N ARG A 9 -6.56 -18.83 11.33
CA ARG A 9 -6.38 -17.67 12.24
C ARG A 9 -6.66 -16.33 11.56
N ALA A 10 -6.19 -16.12 10.33
CA ALA A 10 -6.46 -14.89 9.57
C ALA A 10 -7.98 -14.69 9.31
N ALA A 11 -8.71 -15.78 9.07
CA ALA A 11 -10.16 -15.74 8.91
C ALA A 11 -10.92 -15.40 10.22
N GLN A 12 -10.38 -15.77 11.39
CA GLN A 12 -10.98 -15.44 12.68
C GLN A 12 -10.82 -13.95 13.04
N THR A 13 -9.70 -13.33 12.67
CA THR A 13 -9.47 -11.89 12.87
C THR A 13 -10.45 -11.05 12.02
N ARG A 14 -10.70 -11.44 10.76
CA ARG A 14 -11.67 -10.76 9.88
C ARG A 14 -13.13 -10.79 10.40
N ARG A 15 -13.54 -11.85 11.11
CA ARG A 15 -14.90 -11.95 11.67
C ARG A 15 -15.14 -11.02 12.87
N ARG A 16 -14.10 -10.64 13.62
CA ARG A 16 -14.26 -9.71 14.76
C ARG A 16 -14.46 -8.27 14.32
N VAL A 17 -13.80 -7.85 13.24
CA VAL A 17 -13.90 -6.48 12.70
C VAL A 17 -15.29 -6.21 12.09
N ALA A 18 -15.90 -7.20 11.41
CA ALA A 18 -17.20 -7.03 10.78
C ALA A 18 -18.40 -6.99 11.75
N ALA A 19 -18.23 -7.38 13.02
CA ALA A 19 -19.35 -7.54 13.96
C ALA A 19 -19.70 -6.26 14.77
N SER A 20 -18.92 -5.17 14.64
CA SER A 20 -19.07 -3.97 15.47
C SER A 20 -19.63 -2.75 14.72
N THR A 21 -20.65 -2.94 13.90
CA THR A 21 -21.48 -1.83 13.39
C THR A 21 -22.92 -2.03 13.79
N SER A 22 -23.24 -1.67 15.04
CA SER A 22 -24.62 -1.51 15.52
C SER A 22 -24.82 -0.09 16.05
N ARG A 23 -25.33 0.76 15.15
CA ARG A 23 -26.15 1.97 15.32
C ARG A 23 -26.14 2.63 16.71
N GLY A 24 -25.44 3.77 16.81
CA GLY A 24 -25.73 4.83 17.77
C GLY A 24 -26.34 6.03 17.04
N LEU A 25 -27.65 6.21 17.20
CA LEU A 25 -28.43 7.33 16.67
C LEU A 25 -28.14 8.58 17.51
N TRP A 26 -27.55 9.63 16.93
CA TRP A 26 -27.48 10.95 17.56
C TRP A 26 -28.24 11.97 16.69
N LEU A 27 -29.36 12.45 17.26
CA LEU A 27 -30.09 13.61 16.79
C LEU A 27 -29.31 14.89 17.15
N GLY A 28 -29.14 15.78 16.17
CA GLY A 28 -28.62 17.13 16.36
C GLY A 28 -28.89 18.02 15.15
N LEU A 29 -29.68 19.07 15.38
CA LEU A 29 -30.36 20.02 14.48
C LEU A 29 -29.65 20.57 13.21
N PRO A 30 -30.43 21.09 12.23
CA PRO A 30 -29.93 21.53 10.93
C PRO A 30 -29.42 22.97 10.93
N LEU A 31 -28.29 23.22 10.26
CA LEU A 31 -27.87 24.55 9.83
C LEU A 31 -28.42 24.81 8.42
N ALA A 32 -29.18 25.88 8.27
CA ALA A 32 -29.77 26.32 7.02
C ALA A 32 -28.69 26.83 6.05
N ALA A 33 -28.66 26.30 4.82
CA ALA A 33 -27.96 26.89 3.69
C ALA A 33 -28.99 27.24 2.61
N ALA A 34 -29.11 28.54 2.33
CA ALA A 34 -29.89 29.07 1.23
C ALA A 34 -29.16 28.86 -0.09
N ALA A 35 -29.78 28.18 -1.05
CA ALA A 35 -29.32 28.09 -2.42
C ALA A 35 -30.23 28.91 -3.34
N MET A 36 -29.66 29.96 -3.94
CA MET A 36 -30.20 30.64 -5.11
C MET A 36 -30.11 29.69 -6.32
N VAL A 37 -31.24 29.45 -6.99
CA VAL A 37 -31.31 28.82 -8.30
C VAL A 37 -31.62 29.91 -9.32
N ILE A 38 -30.70 30.11 -10.27
CA ILE A 38 -30.98 30.81 -11.53
C ILE A 38 -31.02 29.75 -12.63
N GLY A 39 -32.10 29.77 -13.40
CA GLY A 39 -32.40 28.79 -14.44
C GLY A 39 -31.62 28.95 -15.74
N GLY A 40 -31.77 27.94 -16.59
CA GLY A 40 -31.42 27.94 -17.99
C GLY A 40 -32.13 26.78 -18.68
N CYS A 41 -33.10 27.11 -19.53
CA CYS A 41 -33.97 26.21 -20.29
C CYS A 41 -33.34 25.76 -21.62
N ALA A 42 -34.09 24.86 -22.28
CA ALA A 42 -34.16 24.56 -23.72
C ALA A 42 -33.25 23.42 -24.21
N ASN A 43 -33.66 22.53 -25.12
CA ASN A 43 -34.94 22.06 -25.68
C ASN A 43 -34.56 20.89 -26.61
N GLY A 44 -35.47 19.94 -26.89
CA GLY A 44 -35.34 19.11 -28.10
C GLY A 44 -35.96 17.72 -28.00
N ASP A 45 -37.26 17.65 -28.25
CA ASP A 45 -37.99 16.43 -28.63
C ASP A 45 -37.47 15.83 -29.94
N ALA A 46 -37.57 14.49 -30.08
CA ALA A 46 -38.36 13.87 -31.17
C ALA A 46 -38.25 12.33 -31.14
N ASP A 47 -39.44 11.73 -31.16
CA ASP A 47 -39.76 10.33 -31.40
C ASP A 47 -39.17 9.72 -32.68
N SER A 48 -38.98 8.39 -32.70
CA SER A 48 -39.79 7.52 -33.57
C SER A 48 -39.48 6.03 -33.38
N LYS A 49 -40.58 5.25 -33.32
CA LYS A 49 -40.66 3.79 -33.32
C LYS A 49 -40.54 3.22 -34.73
N SER A 50 -40.32 1.90 -34.75
CA SER A 50 -40.91 0.90 -35.66
C SER A 50 -40.01 0.39 -36.78
N SER A 51 -39.67 -0.90 -36.74
CA SER A 51 -40.47 -1.92 -37.44
C SER A 51 -39.69 -3.23 -37.49
N ALA A 52 -40.29 -4.28 -36.96
CA ALA A 52 -39.90 -5.66 -37.24
C ALA A 52 -40.26 -6.02 -38.69
N SER A 53 -39.56 -7.00 -39.26
CA SER A 53 -40.20 -7.95 -40.16
C SER A 53 -39.44 -9.26 -40.16
N ASP A 54 -40.20 -10.29 -39.83
CA ASP A 54 -39.88 -11.70 -39.72
C ASP A 54 -39.91 -12.37 -41.11
N THR A 55 -39.11 -13.41 -41.33
CA THR A 55 -39.38 -14.40 -42.39
C THR A 55 -38.84 -15.76 -41.96
N THR A 56 -39.80 -16.68 -41.89
CA THR A 56 -39.77 -18.09 -41.50
C THR A 56 -39.23 -19.00 -42.60
N VAL A 57 -38.57 -20.12 -42.26
CA VAL A 57 -38.74 -21.44 -42.93
C VAL A 57 -38.38 -22.61 -41.98
N ALA A 58 -39.41 -23.43 -41.73
CA ALA A 58 -39.52 -24.89 -41.57
C ALA A 58 -38.45 -25.81 -40.91
N THR A 59 -38.98 -26.54 -39.94
CA THR A 59 -38.68 -27.88 -39.36
C THR A 59 -38.02 -28.94 -40.25
N SER A 60 -37.01 -29.63 -39.68
CA SER A 60 -36.84 -31.09 -39.80
C SER A 60 -36.11 -31.66 -38.57
N ALA A 61 -36.35 -32.93 -38.30
CA ALA A 61 -36.24 -33.65 -37.03
C ALA A 61 -34.81 -33.91 -36.50
N ALA A 62 -34.74 -34.09 -35.17
CA ALA A 62 -33.56 -34.47 -34.40
C ALA A 62 -33.06 -35.90 -34.69
N PRO A 63 -31.76 -36.13 -34.50
CA PRO A 63 -31.36 -37.01 -33.40
C PRO A 63 -30.17 -36.45 -32.58
N LYS A 64 -30.22 -36.62 -31.26
CA LYS A 64 -29.05 -36.63 -30.35
C LYS A 64 -28.60 -38.10 -30.18
N PRO A 65 -27.39 -38.42 -29.68
CA PRO A 65 -26.47 -37.57 -28.94
C PRO A 65 -24.99 -37.73 -29.34
N SER A 66 -24.13 -37.05 -28.58
CA SER A 66 -22.68 -37.25 -28.45
C SER A 66 -21.81 -36.29 -29.26
N SER A 67 -21.40 -35.22 -28.59
CA SER A 67 -19.98 -34.91 -28.40
C SER A 67 -19.88 -33.85 -27.31
N ALA A 68 -19.12 -34.17 -26.26
CA ALA A 68 -18.61 -33.17 -25.34
C ALA A 68 -17.83 -32.14 -26.17
N VAL A 69 -18.23 -30.88 -26.08
CA VAL A 69 -17.43 -29.77 -26.57
C VAL A 69 -16.76 -29.23 -25.33
N ASP A 70 -15.47 -29.51 -25.21
CA ASP A 70 -14.60 -28.81 -24.26
C ASP A 70 -14.73 -27.32 -24.53
N GLU A 71 -15.30 -26.62 -23.55
CA GLU A 71 -15.22 -25.17 -23.43
C GLU A 71 -13.73 -24.83 -23.34
N PRO A 72 -13.20 -23.88 -24.14
CA PRO A 72 -11.79 -23.55 -24.04
C PRO A 72 -11.60 -22.96 -22.64
N GLU A 73 -10.86 -23.69 -21.81
CA GLU A 73 -10.38 -23.21 -20.53
C GLU A 73 -9.59 -21.94 -20.80
N VAL A 74 -10.22 -20.80 -20.52
CA VAL A 74 -9.52 -19.51 -20.45
C VAL A 74 -8.55 -19.68 -19.29
N SER A 75 -7.32 -20.07 -19.62
CA SER A 75 -6.20 -20.02 -18.70
C SER A 75 -6.15 -18.60 -18.15
N GLU A 76 -6.54 -18.44 -16.89
CA GLU A 76 -6.28 -17.21 -16.13
C GLU A 76 -4.78 -17.02 -16.12
N GLU A 77 -4.28 -16.20 -17.05
CA GLU A 77 -2.92 -15.73 -17.05
C GLU A 77 -2.75 -14.98 -15.73
N THR A 78 -2.09 -15.65 -14.78
CA THR A 78 -1.94 -15.18 -13.41
C THR A 78 -1.12 -13.90 -13.49
N GLN A 79 -1.79 -12.75 -13.36
CA GLN A 79 -1.15 -11.44 -13.28
C GLN A 79 0.04 -11.57 -12.30
N PRO A 80 1.26 -11.18 -12.68
CA PRO A 80 2.38 -11.27 -11.78
C PRO A 80 2.03 -10.46 -10.52
N LYS A 81 1.91 -11.14 -9.38
CA LYS A 81 1.58 -10.48 -8.11
C LYS A 81 2.80 -9.67 -7.66
N GLY A 82 2.88 -8.41 -8.06
CA GLY A 82 4.00 -7.56 -7.69
C GLY A 82 4.28 -6.39 -8.63
N LEU A 83 5.39 -5.71 -8.37
CA LEU A 83 5.93 -4.64 -9.19
C LEU A 83 7.38 -4.97 -9.56
N THR A 84 7.75 -4.81 -10.83
CA THR A 84 9.12 -4.96 -11.34
C THR A 84 9.74 -3.60 -11.65
N ASP A 85 11.05 -3.56 -11.90
CA ASP A 85 11.79 -2.34 -12.27
C ASP A 85 11.58 -1.20 -11.26
N GLN A 86 11.62 -1.53 -9.98
CA GLN A 86 11.33 -0.59 -8.90
C GLN A 86 12.54 0.24 -8.48
N PHE A 87 13.77 -0.14 -8.82
CA PHE A 87 14.95 0.60 -8.38
C PHE A 87 14.91 2.05 -8.87
N GLY A 88 15.02 3.01 -7.94
CA GLY A 88 14.95 4.43 -8.25
C GLY A 88 13.54 4.94 -8.56
N GLN A 89 12.50 4.10 -8.49
CA GLN A 89 11.13 4.58 -8.64
C GLN A 89 10.72 5.42 -7.44
N ARG A 90 10.20 6.61 -7.73
CA ARG A 90 9.74 7.57 -6.74
C ARG A 90 8.33 7.23 -6.27
N TYR A 91 8.07 7.39 -4.97
CA TYR A 91 6.76 7.18 -4.39
C TYR A 91 6.59 8.00 -3.10
N CYS A 92 5.38 8.07 -2.58
CA CYS A 92 5.12 8.50 -1.21
C CYS A 92 3.89 7.81 -0.64
N GLU A 93 3.69 8.01 0.66
CA GLU A 93 2.62 7.40 1.42
C GLU A 93 1.92 8.41 2.33
N VAL A 94 0.67 8.12 2.66
CA VAL A 94 -0.07 8.71 3.76
C VAL A 94 -0.47 7.60 4.73
N LEU A 95 -0.08 7.75 6.00
CA LEU A 95 -0.50 6.86 7.08
C LEU A 95 -1.72 7.47 7.75
N ALA A 96 -2.89 6.88 7.55
CA ALA A 96 -4.14 7.30 8.17
C ALA A 96 -4.30 6.59 9.53
N ILE A 97 -4.13 7.36 10.62
CA ILE A 97 -4.01 6.84 11.99
C ILE A 97 -5.36 6.89 12.68
N SER A 98 -5.85 5.74 13.12
CA SER A 98 -7.08 5.58 13.90
C SER A 98 -6.74 5.09 15.30
N VAL A 99 -7.31 5.73 16.32
CA VAL A 99 -7.15 5.42 17.75
C VAL A 99 -8.52 5.02 18.30
N SER A 100 -8.57 3.89 18.97
CA SER A 100 -9.78 3.37 19.61
C SER A 100 -9.44 2.64 20.92
N ASP A 101 -10.45 2.22 21.66
CA ASP A 101 -10.27 1.37 22.84
C ASP A 101 -9.60 0.01 22.52
N ALA A 102 -9.61 -0.41 21.26
CA ALA A 102 -8.94 -1.63 20.79
C ALA A 102 -7.45 -1.41 20.43
N GLY A 103 -6.96 -0.17 20.48
CA GLY A 103 -5.61 0.22 20.12
C GLY A 103 -5.55 1.20 18.95
N THR A 104 -4.32 1.43 18.48
CA THR A 104 -3.97 2.35 17.41
C THR A 104 -3.52 1.57 16.18
N VAL A 105 -4.12 1.92 15.04
CA VAL A 105 -3.86 1.31 13.73
C VAL A 105 -3.59 2.40 12.71
N GLY A 106 -2.65 2.16 11.80
CA GLY A 106 -2.39 3.03 10.65
C GLY A 106 -2.69 2.31 9.34
N GLU A 107 -3.61 2.83 8.53
CA GLU A 107 -3.75 2.38 7.13
C GLU A 107 -2.75 3.14 6.24
N VAL A 108 -2.00 2.41 5.42
CA VAL A 108 -0.99 2.99 4.52
C VAL A 108 -1.58 3.14 3.13
N TRP A 109 -1.70 4.38 2.68
CA TRP A 109 -2.10 4.76 1.32
C TRP A 109 -0.86 5.15 0.53
N GLY A 110 -0.58 4.50 -0.60
CA GLY A 110 0.65 4.75 -1.35
C GLY A 110 0.45 4.89 -2.87
N THR A 111 1.45 5.46 -3.53
CA THR A 111 1.44 5.74 -4.98
C THR A 111 2.10 4.64 -5.84
N GLN A 112 2.58 3.56 -5.23
CA GLN A 112 3.38 2.53 -5.92
C GLN A 112 2.60 1.88 -7.07
N GLY A 113 3.18 1.96 -8.27
CA GLY A 113 2.54 1.48 -9.51
C GLY A 113 1.38 2.36 -10.00
N ILE A 114 1.21 3.57 -9.45
CA ILE A 114 0.13 4.50 -9.81
C ILE A 114 0.71 5.84 -10.32
N ASN A 115 1.59 6.46 -9.54
CA ASN A 115 2.29 7.69 -9.91
C ASN A 115 3.59 7.86 -9.10
N ASP A 116 4.41 8.81 -9.52
CA ASP A 116 5.75 9.10 -8.98
C ASP A 116 5.75 10.12 -7.82
N CYS A 117 4.59 10.33 -7.18
CA CYS A 117 4.36 11.30 -6.11
C CYS A 117 4.85 12.73 -6.42
N PRO A 118 4.28 13.44 -7.41
CA PRO A 118 4.78 14.75 -7.86
C PRO A 118 5.08 15.72 -6.71
N GLN A 119 6.27 16.34 -6.70
CA GLN A 119 6.76 17.15 -5.59
C GLN A 119 5.83 18.31 -5.24
N GLU A 120 5.36 19.05 -6.25
CA GLU A 120 4.46 20.19 -6.05
C GLU A 120 3.14 19.74 -5.41
N LEU A 121 2.58 18.62 -5.85
CA LEU A 121 1.35 18.08 -5.30
C LEU A 121 1.55 17.65 -3.85
N PHE A 122 2.58 16.84 -3.56
CA PHE A 122 2.88 16.37 -2.20
C PHE A 122 3.11 17.53 -1.22
N ALA A 123 3.84 18.57 -1.64
CA ALA A 123 4.13 19.73 -0.80
C ALA A 123 2.88 20.55 -0.43
N THR A 124 1.79 20.41 -1.19
CA THR A 124 0.51 21.09 -0.93
C THR A 124 -0.50 20.24 -0.17
N MET A 125 -0.19 18.97 0.11
CA MET A 125 -1.11 18.08 0.84
C MET A 125 -1.29 18.54 2.28
N ASP A 126 -2.54 18.70 2.71
CA ASP A 126 -2.90 19.00 4.09
C ASP A 126 -3.27 17.71 4.82
N SER A 127 -2.40 17.27 5.73
CA SER A 127 -2.61 16.05 6.50
C SER A 127 -3.84 16.11 7.42
N ARG A 128 -4.22 17.29 7.92
CA ARG A 128 -5.42 17.43 8.74
C ARG A 128 -6.68 17.29 7.90
N ALA A 129 -6.69 17.89 6.70
CA ALA A 129 -7.80 17.74 5.77
C ALA A 129 -7.97 16.27 5.33
N ILE A 130 -6.87 15.59 5.03
CA ILE A 130 -6.88 14.17 4.67
C ILE A 130 -7.40 13.30 5.83
N ALA A 131 -6.96 13.56 7.07
CA ALA A 131 -7.47 12.84 8.24
C ALA A 131 -9.00 13.01 8.39
N ALA A 132 -9.50 14.24 8.20
CA ALA A 132 -10.92 14.53 8.26
C ALA A 132 -11.70 13.83 7.13
N GLU A 133 -11.16 13.81 5.91
CA GLU A 133 -11.74 13.10 4.76
C GLU A 133 -11.84 11.59 5.00
N LEU A 134 -10.79 10.99 5.57
CA LEU A 134 -10.74 9.56 5.88
C LEU A 134 -11.50 9.19 7.16
N GLY A 135 -11.90 10.17 7.97
CA GLY A 135 -12.53 9.94 9.27
C GLY A 135 -11.57 9.33 10.30
N THR A 136 -10.27 9.61 10.18
CA THR A 136 -9.22 9.11 11.10
C THR A 136 -8.78 10.19 12.08
N ASN A 137 -8.07 9.80 13.14
CA ASN A 137 -7.60 10.72 14.18
C ASN A 137 -6.46 11.62 13.67
N ALA A 138 -5.60 11.10 12.80
CA ALA A 138 -4.53 11.84 12.15
C ALA A 138 -4.20 11.25 10.78
N ALA A 139 -3.48 12.02 9.97
CA ALA A 139 -2.77 11.53 8.82
C ALA A 139 -1.30 11.96 8.91
N VAL A 140 -0.39 11.10 8.51
CA VAL A 140 1.05 11.37 8.48
C VAL A 140 1.53 11.22 7.05
N LEU A 141 2.05 12.31 6.48
CA LEU A 141 2.71 12.28 5.19
C LEU A 141 4.09 11.62 5.35
N ASN A 142 4.43 10.69 4.46
CA ASN A 142 5.68 9.94 4.48
C ASN A 142 6.33 9.96 3.08
N GLY A 143 7.33 10.80 2.90
CA GLY A 143 8.07 10.96 1.64
C GLY A 143 8.23 12.41 1.18
N PRO A 144 8.54 12.64 -0.11
CA PRO A 144 8.75 11.64 -1.17
C PRO A 144 9.99 10.76 -0.95
N ARG A 145 9.96 9.56 -1.55
CA ARG A 145 10.93 8.49 -1.32
C ARG A 145 11.27 7.79 -2.63
N TYR A 146 12.38 7.06 -2.64
CA TYR A 146 12.81 6.26 -3.78
C TYR A 146 13.18 4.86 -3.31
N TRP A 147 12.74 3.85 -4.05
CA TRP A 147 13.08 2.46 -3.79
C TRP A 147 14.57 2.18 -4.07
N THR A 148 15.18 1.37 -3.20
CA THR A 148 16.54 0.80 -3.40
C THR A 148 16.50 -0.67 -3.83
N LEU A 149 15.30 -1.27 -3.85
CA LEU A 149 15.02 -2.63 -4.29
C LEU A 149 14.67 -2.70 -5.79
N ASP A 150 14.72 -3.90 -6.36
CA ASP A 150 14.44 -4.14 -7.78
C ASP A 150 13.00 -4.59 -8.05
N ARG A 151 12.45 -5.43 -7.17
CA ARG A 151 11.10 -5.98 -7.32
C ARG A 151 10.37 -6.07 -5.99
N ILE A 152 9.07 -5.84 -6.03
CA ILE A 152 8.14 -6.09 -4.93
C ILE A 152 7.31 -7.29 -5.33
N VAL A 153 7.39 -8.38 -4.57
CA VAL A 153 6.49 -9.52 -4.73
C VAL A 153 5.41 -9.42 -3.65
N ALA A 154 4.15 -9.53 -4.04
CA ALA A 154 3.04 -9.51 -3.09
C ALA A 154 2.42 -10.91 -3.02
N ASN A 155 2.63 -11.61 -1.91
CA ASN A 155 2.13 -12.97 -1.75
C ASN A 155 0.61 -12.94 -1.44
N GLU A 156 0.17 -11.99 -0.63
CA GLU A 156 -1.23 -11.64 -0.36
C GLU A 156 -1.48 -10.12 -0.37
N LEU A 157 -2.74 -9.72 -0.53
CA LEU A 157 -3.15 -8.31 -0.50
C LEU A 157 -3.07 -7.80 0.95
N ALA A 158 -2.01 -7.05 1.27
CA ALA A 158 -1.77 -6.50 2.60
C ALA A 158 -2.68 -5.30 2.95
N GLY A 159 -3.15 -4.55 1.95
CA GLY A 159 -4.14 -3.48 2.09
C GLY A 159 -5.52 -3.87 1.54
N SER A 160 -6.49 -2.96 1.65
CA SER A 160 -7.82 -3.17 1.07
C SER A 160 -7.82 -3.12 -0.46
N MET A 161 -6.72 -2.65 -1.06
CA MET A 161 -6.59 -2.32 -2.49
C MET A 161 -7.56 -1.24 -2.98
N GLU A 162 -8.31 -0.62 -2.07
CA GLU A 162 -9.15 0.52 -2.38
C GLU A 162 -8.28 1.67 -2.89
N THR A 163 -8.76 2.33 -3.94
CA THR A 163 -8.12 3.53 -4.50
C THR A 163 -8.88 4.77 -4.08
N ARG A 164 -8.15 5.82 -3.69
CA ARG A 164 -8.70 7.15 -3.38
C ARG A 164 -7.82 8.25 -3.94
N VAL A 165 -8.34 9.47 -3.99
CA VAL A 165 -7.56 10.67 -4.31
C VAL A 165 -7.42 11.48 -3.02
N LEU A 166 -6.25 11.40 -2.38
CA LEU A 166 -5.99 12.07 -1.10
C LEU A 166 -5.19 13.35 -1.35
N GLY A 167 -5.72 14.50 -0.96
CA GLY A 167 -5.05 15.78 -1.20
C GLY A 167 -4.74 16.03 -2.69
N GLY A 168 -5.57 15.51 -3.59
CA GLY A 168 -5.37 15.57 -5.05
C GLY A 168 -4.49 14.45 -5.63
N MET A 169 -3.89 13.58 -4.80
CA MET A 169 -3.01 12.50 -5.24
C MET A 169 -3.73 11.15 -5.32
N PRO A 170 -3.78 10.50 -6.50
CA PRO A 170 -4.26 9.13 -6.61
C PRO A 170 -3.38 8.17 -5.79
N MET A 171 -3.99 7.41 -4.90
CA MET A 171 -3.33 6.46 -4.00
C MET A 171 -4.16 5.19 -3.87
N ARG A 172 -3.52 4.13 -3.36
CA ARG A 172 -4.16 2.86 -3.01
C ARG A 172 -3.80 2.44 -1.59
N SER A 173 -4.73 1.83 -0.87
CA SER A 173 -4.45 1.15 0.40
C SER A 173 -3.57 -0.08 0.16
N ILE A 174 -2.35 -0.07 0.71
CA ILE A 174 -1.31 -1.08 0.44
C ILE A 174 -0.90 -1.91 1.66
N ALA A 175 -1.12 -1.41 2.88
CA ALA A 175 -0.70 -2.10 4.11
C ALA A 175 -1.43 -1.54 5.34
N THR A 176 -1.32 -2.27 6.45
CA THR A 176 -1.77 -1.83 7.78
C THR A 176 -0.60 -1.90 8.77
N ILE A 177 -0.48 -0.91 9.64
CA ILE A 177 0.50 -0.83 10.72
C ILE A 177 -0.24 -0.97 12.04
N GLU A 178 0.22 -1.91 12.88
CA GLU A 178 -0.34 -2.16 14.21
C GLU A 178 0.57 -1.50 15.25
N PHE A 179 0.10 -0.41 15.88
CA PHE A 179 0.85 0.27 16.93
C PHE A 179 0.48 -0.21 18.35
N GLY A 180 -0.58 -1.03 18.46
CA GLY A 180 -1.11 -1.48 19.74
C GLY A 180 -1.57 -0.29 20.59
N ASP A 181 -1.20 -0.26 21.87
CA ASP A 181 -1.56 0.83 22.78
C ASP A 181 -0.72 2.12 22.59
N LYS A 182 0.23 2.11 21.65
CA LYS A 182 1.13 3.24 21.39
C LYS A 182 0.61 4.08 20.22
N LEU A 183 1.02 5.35 20.20
CA LEU A 183 0.91 6.20 19.01
C LEU A 183 2.12 5.96 18.09
N PRO A 184 2.04 6.36 16.81
CA PRO A 184 3.18 6.28 15.90
C PRO A 184 4.43 6.95 16.48
N ASP A 185 5.51 6.19 16.61
CA ASP A 185 6.81 6.67 17.06
C ASP A 185 7.66 7.07 15.86
N ARG A 186 8.07 8.34 15.82
CA ARG A 186 8.92 8.89 14.75
C ARG A 186 10.37 9.05 15.19
N THR A 187 10.75 8.50 16.35
CA THR A 187 12.13 8.46 16.83
C THR A 187 13.00 7.60 15.89
N PRO A 188 14.19 8.06 15.48
CA PRO A 188 15.08 7.26 14.66
C PRO A 188 15.41 5.91 15.31
N LEU A 189 15.50 4.87 14.48
CA LEU A 189 15.82 3.48 14.83
C LEU A 189 14.81 2.78 15.75
N SER A 190 13.64 3.38 16.01
CA SER A 190 12.52 2.70 16.67
C SER A 190 11.85 1.71 15.71
N GLU A 191 11.71 0.46 16.15
CA GLU A 191 11.01 -0.59 15.38
C GLU A 191 9.51 -0.32 15.29
N THR A 192 8.97 -0.49 14.09
CA THR A 192 7.54 -0.46 13.79
C THR A 192 7.13 -1.75 13.09
N SER A 193 6.05 -2.38 13.56
CA SER A 193 5.50 -3.60 12.98
C SER A 193 4.47 -3.28 11.90
N VAL A 194 4.75 -3.70 10.67
CA VAL A 194 3.88 -3.51 9.50
C VAL A 194 3.30 -4.86 9.09
N ALA A 195 1.98 -5.01 9.18
CA ALA A 195 1.28 -6.19 8.73
C ALA A 195 1.19 -6.16 7.19
N ARG A 196 2.03 -6.96 6.54
CA ARG A 196 2.05 -7.13 5.09
C ARG A 196 2.72 -8.46 4.72
N ASP A 197 2.25 -9.04 3.63
CA ASP A 197 2.80 -10.26 3.03
C ASP A 197 3.46 -9.89 1.70
N THR A 198 4.65 -9.33 1.80
CA THR A 198 5.38 -8.76 0.67
C THR A 198 6.87 -9.03 0.81
N GLU A 199 7.47 -9.50 -0.28
CA GLU A 199 8.90 -9.74 -0.36
C GLU A 199 9.54 -8.60 -1.16
N PHE A 200 10.66 -8.11 -0.63
CA PHE A 200 11.49 -7.12 -1.30
C PHE A 200 12.71 -7.79 -1.87
N VAL A 201 12.82 -7.77 -3.20
CA VAL A 201 13.89 -8.45 -3.92
C VAL A 201 14.91 -7.43 -4.41
N PHE A 202 16.16 -7.65 -4.00
CA PHE A 202 17.34 -6.98 -4.50
C PHE A 202 18.05 -7.97 -5.42
N SER A 203 18.12 -7.66 -6.71
CA SER A 203 18.68 -8.58 -7.70
C SER A 203 20.19 -8.69 -7.54
N LYS A 204 20.75 -9.85 -7.94
CA LYS A 204 22.20 -10.05 -8.05
C LYS A 204 22.88 -8.84 -8.70
N GLY A 205 23.94 -8.35 -8.08
CA GLY A 205 24.69 -7.16 -8.51
C GLY A 205 24.16 -5.84 -7.98
N ARG A 206 23.03 -5.83 -7.25
CA ARG A 206 22.50 -4.64 -6.58
C ARG A 206 23.38 -4.26 -5.39
N GLU A 207 23.78 -2.99 -5.33
CA GLU A 207 24.30 -2.43 -4.09
C GLU A 207 23.16 -2.26 -3.09
N ILE A 208 23.35 -2.79 -1.88
CA ILE A 208 22.43 -2.64 -0.75
C ILE A 208 23.13 -1.89 0.38
N HIS A 209 22.31 -1.33 1.26
CA HIS A 209 22.75 -0.60 2.44
C HIS A 209 22.13 -1.24 3.68
N GLU A 210 22.96 -1.61 4.65
CA GLU A 210 22.57 -2.36 5.83
C GLU A 210 22.89 -1.57 7.10
N LEU A 211 21.95 -1.60 8.05
CA LEU A 211 22.20 -1.25 9.45
C LEU A 211 22.29 -2.52 10.28
N THR A 212 23.28 -2.61 11.14
CA THR A 212 23.40 -3.68 12.14
C THR A 212 23.27 -3.08 13.52
N SER A 213 22.31 -3.57 14.30
CA SER A 213 22.08 -3.16 15.69
C SER A 213 23.09 -3.78 16.66
N PRO A 214 23.20 -3.26 17.90
CA PRO A 214 24.12 -3.78 18.91
C PRO A 214 23.89 -5.26 19.27
N ASP A 215 22.66 -5.76 19.10
CA ASP A 215 22.33 -7.16 19.34
C ASP A 215 22.70 -8.08 18.15
N GLY A 216 23.07 -7.51 16.99
CA GLY A 216 23.41 -8.24 15.77
C GLY A 216 22.26 -8.38 14.77
N SER A 217 21.08 -7.80 15.02
CA SER A 217 20.00 -7.76 14.04
C SER A 217 20.42 -6.89 12.83
N VAL A 218 20.05 -7.33 11.62
CA VAL A 218 20.42 -6.68 10.36
C VAL A 218 19.18 -6.16 9.66
N TYR A 219 19.20 -4.88 9.28
CA TYR A 219 18.14 -4.19 8.55
C TYR A 219 18.66 -3.72 7.20
N VAL A 220 17.94 -4.03 6.12
CA VAL A 220 18.29 -3.62 4.75
C VAL A 220 17.47 -2.41 4.35
N MET A 221 18.12 -1.37 3.83
CA MET A 221 17.43 -0.18 3.33
C MET A 221 16.50 -0.58 2.18
N GLN A 222 15.20 -0.35 2.38
CA GLN A 222 14.18 -0.54 1.34
C GLN A 222 13.99 0.74 0.51
N SER A 223 14.14 1.91 1.13
CA SER A 223 13.98 3.19 0.45
C SER A 223 14.72 4.32 1.15
N TYR A 224 15.19 5.29 0.37
CA TYR A 224 15.69 6.56 0.88
C TYR A 224 14.65 7.67 0.71
N SER A 225 14.66 8.65 1.61
CA SER A 225 13.71 9.77 1.64
C SER A 225 14.42 11.09 1.37
N ILE A 226 13.72 11.99 0.67
CA ILE A 226 14.16 13.37 0.46
C ILE A 226 13.40 14.37 1.35
N GLU A 227 12.64 13.87 2.33
CA GLU A 227 11.83 14.68 3.25
C GLU A 227 12.69 15.64 4.10
N LEU A 228 13.83 15.15 4.60
CA LEU A 228 14.72 15.92 5.50
C LEU A 228 16.07 16.26 4.88
N ASP A 229 16.38 15.67 3.72
CA ASP A 229 17.58 15.95 2.93
C ASP A 229 17.21 15.96 1.44
N PRO A 230 16.75 17.10 0.89
CA PRO A 230 16.28 17.20 -0.48
C PRO A 230 17.34 16.88 -1.55
N ASP A 231 18.62 16.99 -1.20
CA ASP A 231 19.75 16.76 -2.09
C ASP A 231 20.26 15.31 -2.04
N LEU A 232 19.66 14.44 -1.21
CA LEU A 232 20.05 13.04 -1.10
C LEU A 232 19.74 12.28 -2.40
N THR A 233 20.77 11.65 -2.98
CA THR A 233 20.68 10.83 -4.17
C THR A 233 21.17 9.41 -3.92
N ALA A 234 20.82 8.48 -4.81
CA ALA A 234 21.20 7.07 -4.69
C ALA A 234 22.72 6.85 -4.64
N ASP A 235 23.51 7.61 -5.40
CA ASP A 235 24.97 7.52 -5.44
C ASP A 235 25.66 7.97 -4.14
N MET A 236 24.97 8.73 -3.29
CA MET A 236 25.49 9.15 -1.99
C MET A 236 25.28 8.10 -0.89
N LEU A 237 24.43 7.09 -1.11
CA LEU A 237 24.01 6.15 -0.05
C LEU A 237 25.15 5.29 0.48
N SER A 238 26.11 4.89 -0.37
CA SER A 238 27.28 4.10 0.04
C SER A 238 28.15 4.83 1.08
N ALA A 239 28.11 6.17 1.09
CA ALA A 239 28.84 7.02 2.02
C ALA A 239 27.94 7.63 3.12
N LEU A 240 26.73 7.11 3.31
CA LEU A 240 25.75 7.70 4.24
C LEU A 240 26.12 7.52 5.72
N GLY A 241 26.79 6.42 6.07
CA GLY A 241 27.07 6.01 7.46
C GLY A 241 27.55 7.14 8.39
N PRO A 242 28.61 7.91 8.04
CA PRO A 242 29.10 9.02 8.85
C PRO A 242 28.09 10.16 9.09
N ARG A 243 27.02 10.25 8.31
CA ARG A 243 25.98 11.31 8.42
C ARG A 243 24.82 10.90 9.34
N LEU A 244 24.73 9.62 9.71
CA LEU A 244 23.56 9.04 10.39
C LEU A 244 23.50 9.28 11.90
N ASP A 245 24.58 9.77 12.52
CA ASP A 245 24.70 9.94 13.98
C ASP A 245 24.27 8.68 14.76
N LEU A 246 24.77 7.52 14.33
CA LEU A 246 24.36 6.23 14.88
C LEU A 246 24.71 6.12 16.38
N PRO A 247 23.79 5.60 17.23
CA PRO A 247 24.10 5.31 18.63
C PRO A 247 25.19 4.24 18.77
N ASP A 248 25.82 4.18 19.94
CA ASP A 248 26.86 3.19 20.24
C ASP A 248 26.40 1.76 19.94
N GLY A 249 27.26 0.99 19.25
CA GLY A 249 27.02 -0.39 18.87
C GLY A 249 26.23 -0.58 17.56
N TRP A 250 25.62 0.48 17.02
CA TRP A 250 25.07 0.43 15.66
C TRP A 250 26.19 0.62 14.62
N SER A 251 26.03 -0.02 13.47
CA SER A 251 26.91 0.18 12.32
C SER A 251 26.13 0.26 11.02
N PHE A 252 26.71 0.94 10.04
CA PHE A 252 26.21 1.03 8.67
C PHE A 252 27.24 0.48 7.71
N ALA A 253 26.81 -0.33 6.75
CA ALA A 253 27.66 -0.84 5.70
C ALA A 253 26.90 -0.87 4.37
N SER A 254 27.65 -0.83 3.27
CA SER A 254 27.12 -1.05 1.93
C SER A 254 27.89 -2.18 1.27
N ARG A 255 27.19 -3.00 0.48
CA ARG A 255 27.80 -4.10 -0.26
C ARG A 255 26.98 -4.44 -1.49
N VAL A 256 27.61 -5.05 -2.47
CA VAL A 256 26.93 -5.65 -3.61
C VAL A 256 26.47 -7.06 -3.22
N VAL A 257 25.23 -7.42 -3.59
CA VAL A 257 24.73 -8.80 -3.40
C VAL A 257 25.20 -9.70 -4.53
N GLU A 258 25.78 -10.86 -4.20
CA GLU A 258 26.32 -11.82 -5.18
C GLU A 258 25.24 -12.75 -5.78
N GLU A 259 24.08 -12.79 -5.12
CA GLU A 259 22.87 -13.52 -5.49
C GLU A 259 21.65 -12.64 -5.19
N ASP A 260 20.48 -13.01 -5.73
CA ASP A 260 19.24 -12.32 -5.39
C ASP A 260 19.03 -12.39 -3.87
N LEU A 261 18.92 -11.23 -3.23
CA LEU A 261 18.57 -11.11 -1.83
C LEU A 261 17.07 -10.84 -1.73
N VAL A 262 16.36 -11.73 -1.05
CA VAL A 262 14.96 -11.55 -0.68
C VAL A 262 14.89 -11.13 0.78
N VAL A 263 14.24 -10.00 1.03
CA VAL A 263 13.91 -9.53 2.39
C VAL A 263 12.41 -9.77 2.58
N GLU A 264 12.10 -10.78 3.38
CA GLU A 264 10.75 -11.25 3.65
C GLU A 264 10.23 -10.65 4.96
N ASP A 265 8.91 -10.71 5.16
CA ASP A 265 8.33 -10.55 6.49
C ASP A 265 8.63 -11.78 7.37
N ILE A 266 8.53 -11.60 8.69
CA ILE A 266 8.65 -12.70 9.65
C ILE A 266 7.25 -12.91 10.24
N ASP A 267 6.66 -14.09 9.98
CA ASP A 267 5.32 -14.46 10.44
C ASP A 267 4.20 -13.48 10.01
N GLY A 268 4.25 -12.95 8.79
CA GLY A 268 3.26 -12.00 8.25
C GLY A 268 3.49 -10.55 8.70
N THR A 269 4.61 -10.27 9.36
CA THR A 269 4.95 -8.95 9.91
C THR A 269 6.34 -8.52 9.48
N ALA A 270 6.43 -7.39 8.78
CA ALA A 270 7.69 -6.73 8.53
C ALA A 270 8.03 -5.82 9.72
N THR A 271 9.26 -5.90 10.22
CA THR A 271 9.79 -4.94 11.20
C THR A 271 10.58 -3.87 10.46
N VAL A 272 10.13 -2.62 10.57
CA VAL A 272 10.71 -1.47 9.85
C VAL A 272 11.27 -0.45 10.85
N ILE A 273 12.43 0.09 10.55
CA ILE A 273 13.01 1.26 11.23
C ILE A 273 13.20 2.41 10.24
N GLN A 274 13.32 3.63 10.77
CA GLN A 274 13.75 4.79 10.00
C GLN A 274 15.01 5.42 10.61
N ASP A 275 15.95 5.87 9.79
CA ASP A 275 17.06 6.69 10.27
C ASP A 275 16.68 8.17 10.44
N LYS A 276 17.65 9.01 10.83
CA LYS A 276 17.42 10.45 11.04
C LYS A 276 17.00 11.22 9.79
N PHE A 277 17.24 10.69 8.58
CA PHE A 277 16.82 11.29 7.31
C PHE A 277 15.49 10.73 6.81
N ARG A 278 14.85 9.84 7.58
CA ARG A 278 13.64 9.08 7.18
C ARG A 278 13.91 8.06 6.07
N ASN A 279 15.13 7.56 5.90
CA ASN A 279 15.32 6.36 5.07
C ASN A 279 14.75 5.16 5.81
N SER A 280 14.03 4.28 5.12
CA SER A 280 13.41 3.09 5.73
C SER A 280 14.27 1.87 5.51
N TYR A 281 14.40 1.05 6.56
CA TYR A 281 15.08 -0.23 6.53
C TYR A 281 14.14 -1.30 7.09
N GLN A 282 14.12 -2.47 6.45
CA GLN A 282 13.39 -3.63 6.95
C GLN A 282 14.36 -4.63 7.57
N LEU A 283 13.97 -5.17 8.72
CA LEU A 283 14.66 -6.28 9.37
C LEU A 283 14.73 -7.47 8.41
N ARG A 284 15.95 -7.94 8.17
CA ARG A 284 16.26 -9.12 7.35
C ARG A 284 16.53 -10.34 8.23
N ALA A 285 17.27 -10.15 9.32
CA ALA A 285 17.70 -11.24 10.18
C ALA A 285 17.86 -10.76 11.62
N ARG A 286 17.54 -11.65 12.56
CA ARG A 286 17.99 -11.58 13.96
C ARG A 286 19.05 -12.67 14.19
N PRO A 287 19.95 -12.51 15.18
CA PRO A 287 20.96 -13.52 15.53
C PRO A 287 20.37 -14.89 15.88
#